data_AF-A0A968F1N3-F1
#
_entry.id   AF-A0A968F1N3-F1
#
_cell.length_a   1.000
_cell.length_b   1.000
_cell.length_c   1.000
_cell.angle_alpha   90.00
_cell.angle_beta   90.00
_cell.angle_gamma   90.00
#
_symmetry.space_group_name_H-M   'P 1'
#
loop_
_entity.id
_entity.type
_entity.pdbx_description
1 polymer ?
#
loop_
_entity_poly.entity_id
_entity_poly.type
_entity_poly.pdbx_seq_one_letter_code
_entity_poly.pdbx_strand_id
1 'polypeptide(L)'
;SYDDGHSHGTHCAGIIGARNNFIGVVGVAPLCNLYAVKVLSDSGSGYSSWVIAGMDWCIQNNIQVASMSLGSPSAPSVAYANAVRR
;
A
#
# COMPACT_ATOMS: atom_id res chain seq x y z
N SER A 1 -5.02 -13.95 -2.29
CA SER A 1 -4.88 -14.20 -0.84
C SER A 1 -4.83 -12.87 -0.12
N TYR A 2 -5.38 -12.77 1.10
CA TYR A 2 -5.21 -11.60 1.97
C TYR A 2 -3.88 -11.65 2.76
N ASP A 3 -3.17 -12.77 2.67
CA ASP A 3 -1.99 -13.04 3.48
C ASP A 3 -0.79 -12.18 3.07
N ASP A 4 -0.07 -11.68 4.07
CA ASP A 4 1.14 -10.89 3.90
C ASP A 4 2.37 -11.76 4.16
N GLY A 5 2.83 -12.45 3.11
CA GLY A 5 4.01 -13.30 3.18
C GLY A 5 5.35 -12.58 3.40
N HIS A 6 5.41 -11.24 3.40
CA HIS A 6 6.63 -10.49 3.72
C HIS A 6 6.59 -9.82 5.10
N SER A 7 5.40 -9.56 5.67
CA SER A 7 5.12 -8.79 6.90
C SER A 7 5.26 -7.26 6.82
N HIS A 8 5.92 -6.71 5.80
CA HIS A 8 6.17 -5.27 5.70
C HIS A 8 4.87 -4.47 5.52
N GLY A 9 3.94 -5.00 4.72
CA GLY A 9 2.64 -4.34 4.49
C GLY A 9 1.81 -4.29 5.78
N THR A 10 1.78 -5.38 6.53
CA THR A 10 1.09 -5.49 7.83
C THR A 10 1.68 -4.52 8.86
N HIS A 11 3.01 -4.41 8.93
CA HIS A 11 3.68 -3.45 9.81
C HIS A 11 3.33 -1.99 9.46
N CYS A 12 3.39 -1.62 8.18
CA CYS A 12 2.99 -0.30 7.69
C CYS A 12 1.50 -0.01 7.97
N ALA A 13 0.61 -0.98 7.76
CA ALA A 13 -0.81 -0.83 8.04
C ALA A 13 -1.09 -0.63 9.54
N GLY A 14 -0.31 -1.26 10.41
CA GLY A 14 -0.38 -1.05 11.86
C GLY A 14 -0.07 0.38 12.28
N ILE A 15 0.98 0.99 11.72
CA ILE A 15 1.32 2.41 11.98
C ILE A 15 0.13 3.32 11.60
N ILE A 16 -0.54 3.03 10.50
CA ILE A 16 -1.68 3.82 10.02
C ILE A 16 -2.91 3.62 10.88
N GLY A 17 -3.33 2.37 11.12
CA GLY A 17 -4.67 2.07 11.62
C GLY A 17 -4.76 0.88 12.57
N ALA A 18 -3.68 0.55 13.31
CA ALA A 18 -3.80 -0.41 14.40
C ALA A 18 -4.93 0.02 15.37
N ARG A 19 -5.78 -0.95 15.73
CA ARG A 19 -6.99 -0.69 16.50
C ARG A 19 -6.65 -0.14 17.88
N ASN A 20 -7.43 0.83 18.34
CA ASN A 20 -7.36 1.28 19.72
C ASN A 20 -8.04 0.25 20.65
N ASN A 21 -7.26 -0.65 21.24
CA ASN A 21 -7.71 -1.64 22.21
C ASN A 21 -6.60 -1.94 23.24
N PHE A 22 -6.83 -2.92 24.12
CA PHE A 22 -5.88 -3.27 25.19
C PHE A 22 -4.70 -4.16 24.74
N ILE A 23 -4.44 -4.29 23.44
CA ILE A 23 -3.41 -5.19 22.89
C ILE A 23 -2.51 -4.44 21.91
N GLY A 24 -1.19 -4.53 22.09
CA GLY A 24 -0.22 -4.03 21.11
C GLY A 24 -0.12 -2.50 21.09
N VAL A 25 -0.28 -1.91 19.90
CA VAL A 25 -0.09 -0.48 19.63
C VAL A 25 -1.35 0.15 19.02
N VAL A 26 -1.42 1.48 19.01
CA VAL A 26 -2.50 2.26 18.38
C VAL A 26 -1.95 3.00 17.16
N GLY A 27 -2.66 2.91 16.03
CA GLY A 27 -2.28 3.61 14.81
C GLY A 27 -2.65 5.10 14.85
N VAL A 28 -2.13 5.87 13.90
CA VAL A 28 -2.43 7.31 13.78
C VAL A 28 -3.93 7.58 13.54
N ALA A 29 -4.57 6.74 12.76
CA ALA A 29 -5.99 6.81 12.39
C ALA A 29 -6.70 5.47 12.69
N PRO A 30 -6.93 5.12 13.96
CA PRO A 30 -7.41 3.78 14.36
C PRO A 30 -8.85 3.46 13.94
N LEU A 31 -9.59 4.46 13.44
CA LEU A 31 -10.96 4.34 12.95
C LEU A 31 -11.06 4.40 11.41
N CYS A 32 -9.93 4.45 10.70
CA CYS A 32 -9.96 4.44 9.24
C CYS A 32 -10.32 3.05 8.70
N ASN A 33 -10.86 3.02 7.48
CA ASN A 33 -11.01 1.78 6.73
C ASN A 33 -9.67 1.48 6.04
N LEU A 34 -9.04 0.36 6.42
CA LEU A 34 -7.81 -0.12 5.78
C LEU A 34 -8.14 -1.04 4.61
N TYR A 35 -7.50 -0.79 3.46
CA TYR A 35 -7.59 -1.61 2.26
C TYR A 35 -6.19 -2.11 1.90
N ALA A 36 -6.00 -3.42 1.81
CA ALA A 36 -4.73 -4.02 1.46
C ALA A 36 -4.63 -4.23 -0.06
N VAL A 37 -3.73 -3.49 -0.72
CA VAL A 37 -3.46 -3.58 -2.16
C VAL A 37 -2.07 -4.18 -2.36
N LYS A 38 -2.00 -5.51 -2.49
CA LYS A 38 -0.73 -6.25 -2.60
C LYS A 38 -0.13 -6.09 -4.00
N VAL A 39 0.89 -5.24 -4.13
CA VAL A 39 1.62 -4.97 -5.38
C VAL A 39 3.07 -5.47 -5.39
N LEU A 40 3.53 -6.05 -4.28
CA LEU A 40 4.85 -6.66 -4.13
C LEU A 40 4.68 -8.15 -3.78
N SER A 41 5.63 -8.97 -4.21
CA SER A 41 5.73 -10.39 -3.85
C SER A 41 6.11 -10.57 -2.37
N ASP A 42 6.10 -11.82 -1.92
CA ASP A 42 6.54 -12.18 -0.55
C ASP A 42 8.05 -11.97 -0.33
N SER A 43 8.82 -11.66 -1.38
CA SER A 43 10.22 -11.22 -1.28
C SER A 43 10.39 -9.69 -1.25
N GLY A 44 9.29 -8.93 -1.13
CA GLY A 44 9.32 -7.47 -0.98
C GLY A 44 9.63 -6.71 -2.28
N SER A 45 9.52 -7.37 -3.43
CA SER A 45 9.83 -6.80 -4.74
C SER A 45 8.65 -6.93 -5.71
N GLY A 46 8.58 -6.07 -6.72
CA GLY A 46 7.50 -6.12 -7.70
C GLY A 46 7.77 -5.26 -8.92
N TYR A 47 6.95 -5.44 -9.95
CA TYR A 47 7.07 -4.66 -11.18
C TYR A 47 6.32 -3.33 -11.08
N SER A 48 6.83 -2.29 -11.74
CA SER A 48 6.13 -1.00 -11.83
C SER A 48 4.71 -1.13 -12.41
N SER A 49 4.47 -2.10 -13.29
CA SER A 49 3.14 -2.39 -13.84
C SER A 49 2.15 -2.87 -12.76
N TRP A 50 2.61 -3.63 -11.76
CA TRP A 50 1.77 -4.06 -10.64
C TRP A 50 1.42 -2.89 -9.73
N VAL A 51 2.37 -1.99 -9.50
CA VAL A 51 2.14 -0.75 -8.74
C VAL A 51 1.12 0.14 -9.45
N ILE A 52 1.25 0.34 -10.77
CA ILE A 52 0.29 1.10 -11.57
C ILE A 52 -1.10 0.46 -11.51
N ALA A 53 -1.20 -0.87 -11.63
CA ALA A 53 -2.48 -1.57 -11.49
C ALA A 53 -3.10 -1.38 -10.10
N GLY A 54 -2.28 -1.35 -9.05
CA GLY A 54 -2.74 -1.02 -7.69
C GLY A 54 -3.24 0.42 -7.55
N MET A 55 -2.56 1.39 -8.17
CA MET A 55 -3.02 2.79 -8.24
C MET A 55 -4.37 2.89 -8.96
N ASP A 56 -4.52 2.22 -10.10
CA ASP A 56 -5.77 2.20 -10.86
C ASP A 56 -6.91 1.55 -10.05
N TRP A 57 -6.62 0.50 -9.28
CA TRP A 57 -7.59 -0.10 -8.36
C TRP A 57 -8.03 0.90 -7.28
N CYS A 58 -7.10 1.68 -6.70
CA CYS A 58 -7.42 2.71 -5.71
C CYS A 58 -8.36 3.78 -6.29
N ILE A 59 -8.09 4.26 -7.50
CA ILE A 59 -8.94 5.25 -8.20
C ILE A 59 -10.34 4.66 -8.44
N GLN A 60 -10.43 3.45 -8.98
CA GLN A 60 -11.71 2.78 -9.28
C GLN A 60 -12.56 2.53 -8.02
N ASN A 61 -11.91 2.36 -6.86
CA ASN A 61 -12.59 2.12 -5.58
C ASN A 61 -12.74 3.39 -4.72
N ASN A 62 -12.51 4.58 -5.29
CA ASN A 62 -12.62 5.86 -4.60
C ASN A 62 -11.79 5.94 -3.31
N ILE A 63 -10.61 5.33 -3.30
CA ILE A 63 -9.68 5.40 -2.16
C ILE A 63 -9.14 6.82 -2.04
N GLN A 64 -9.28 7.42 -0.86
CA GLN A 64 -8.94 8.83 -0.64
C GLN A 64 -7.46 9.04 -0.33
N VAL A 65 -6.79 8.05 0.27
CA VAL A 65 -5.38 8.12 0.68
C VAL A 65 -4.70 6.80 0.34
N ALA A 66 -3.63 6.87 -0.43
CA ALA A 66 -2.76 5.72 -0.72
C ALA A 66 -1.42 5.88 0.02
N SER A 67 -1.01 4.86 0.76
CA SER A 67 0.33 4.78 1.36
C SER A 67 1.16 3.75 0.60
N MET A 68 2.27 4.20 0.02
CA MET A 68 3.11 3.40 -0.89
C MET A 68 4.55 3.36 -0.38
N SER A 69 4.80 2.55 0.66
CA SER A 69 6.13 2.35 1.25
C SER A 69 7.01 1.46 0.37
N LEU A 70 7.36 1.96 -0.81
CA LEU A 70 8.16 1.29 -1.84
C LEU A 70 8.98 2.31 -2.64
N GLY A 71 9.97 1.83 -3.39
CA GLY A 71 10.80 2.69 -4.23
C GLY A 71 11.63 1.89 -5.22
N SER A 72 12.28 2.59 -6.15
CA SER A 72 13.19 2.01 -7.13
C SER A 72 14.40 2.94 -7.31
N PRO A 73 15.62 2.40 -7.51
CA PRO A 73 16.79 3.22 -7.85
C PRO A 73 16.75 3.75 -9.29
N SER A 74 15.87 3.23 -10.14
CA SER A 74 15.71 3.68 -11.52
C SER A 74 14.75 4.86 -11.64
N ALA A 75 14.97 5.73 -12.64
CA ALA A 75 14.03 6.79 -12.97
C ALA A 75 12.64 6.20 -13.32
N PRO A 76 11.54 6.88 -12.95
CA PRO A 76 10.19 6.40 -13.27
C PRO A 76 9.96 6.38 -14.77
N SER A 77 9.26 5.36 -15.25
CA SER A 77 8.78 5.35 -16.63
C SER A 77 7.72 6.43 -16.85
N VAL A 78 7.50 6.82 -18.11
CA VAL A 78 6.42 7.76 -18.47
C VAL A 78 5.06 7.24 -18.01
N ALA A 79 4.82 5.92 -18.11
CA ALA A 79 3.58 5.30 -17.65
C ALA A 79 3.39 5.45 -16.13
N TYR A 80 4.44 5.24 -15.34
CA TYR A 80 4.39 5.44 -13.89
C TYR A 80 4.14 6.90 -13.52
N ALA A 81 4.86 7.83 -14.17
CA ALA A 81 4.69 9.26 -13.95
C ALA A 81 3.27 9.73 -14.30
N ASN A 82 2.65 9.16 -15.34
CA ASN A 82 1.26 9.46 -15.70
C ASN A 82 0.27 8.87 -14.70
N ALA A 83 0.52 7.67 -14.16
CA ALA A 83 -0.36 7.06 -13.15
C ALA A 83 -0.44 7.91 -11.86
N VAL A 84 0.68 8.49 -11.42
CA VAL A 84 0.74 9.37 -10.24
C VAL A 84 -0.04 10.68 -10.44
N ARG A 85 -0.23 11.13 -11.69
CA ARG A 85 -0.87 12.42 -12.02
C ARG A 85 -2.37 12.32 -12.29
N ARG A 86 -2.95 11.13 -12.18
CA ARG A 86 -4.40 10.91 -12.33
C ARG A 86 -5.13 11.31 -11.06
#